data_AF-A0A4T0E079-F1
#
_entry.id   AF-A0A4T0E079-F1
#
_cell.length_a   1.000
_cell.length_b   1.000
_cell.length_c   1.000
_cell.angle_alpha   90.00
_cell.angle_beta   90.00
_cell.angle_gamma   90.00
#
_symmetry.space_group_name_H-M   'P 1'
#
loop_
_entity.id
_entity.type
_entity.pdbx_description
1 polymer ?
#
loop_
_entity_poly.entity_id
_entity_poly.type
_entity_poly.pdbx_seq_one_letter_code
_entity_poly.pdbx_strand_id
1 'polypeptide(L)'
;MKFCETIFALAFTAPAFSAILPLPNSFPGHAVDIDNRTLDQIYAVARNETGELIVLWGGDGGCPDKSLCSLGRFADSNLAEISQGDPTIAAWKARFPDVKLNLTVDVSKYHDSRVNRQYQRNGDDGADIAVLQTLHDFGRWKREGRLYPYKPAAWDNVYSAIKDPEGTFLGAFILPSTFGELINPVWKSKLALTYPNDDDAITYLFSIIIENYGWEWFDALLQQDIQWIRGTGQPADLISQTNTTRALSFTTNLNGAKNLASKTPSDARVLWPQTGAIFATTPRPESAKLFMSWLISDEYQQQFVDTGSHTVRKDLESASGSVWDDNLTPLTQFATFMENRDLVEWWRLQFETSIGTAQGLSPVLSEYGRRTTL
;
A
#
# COMPACT_ATOMS: atom_id res chain seq x y z
N MET A 1 3.62 -10.43 65.54
CA MET A 1 3.40 -10.02 64.13
C MET A 1 3.12 -11.31 63.36
N LYS A 2 1.87 -11.77 63.28
CA LYS A 2 0.85 -11.52 62.23
C LYS A 2 1.38 -11.65 60.77
N PHE A 3 0.93 -12.75 60.14
CA PHE A 3 0.50 -12.99 58.75
C PHE A 3 1.44 -12.56 57.61
N CYS A 4 2.00 -13.49 56.82
CA CYS A 4 1.38 -14.31 55.76
C CYS A 4 1.21 -13.52 54.45
N GLU A 5 2.11 -13.73 53.49
CA GLU A 5 1.77 -13.75 52.07
C GLU A 5 2.52 -14.89 51.37
N THR A 6 1.72 -15.80 50.83
CA THR A 6 2.10 -17.03 50.16
C THR A 6 2.51 -16.71 48.73
N ILE A 7 3.78 -16.89 48.39
CA ILE A 7 4.22 -16.92 46.98
C ILE A 7 3.86 -18.31 46.42
N PHE A 8 2.88 -18.34 45.53
CA PHE A 8 2.60 -19.50 44.68
C PHE A 8 3.70 -19.62 43.62
N ALA A 9 4.74 -20.42 43.91
CA ALA A 9 5.69 -20.85 42.90
C ALA A 9 5.13 -22.11 42.21
N LEU A 10 4.60 -21.97 41.00
CA LEU A 10 4.35 -23.10 40.12
C LEU A 10 5.70 -23.61 39.61
N ALA A 11 6.19 -24.67 40.24
CA ALA A 11 7.29 -25.47 39.74
C ALA A 11 6.85 -26.17 38.45
N PHE A 12 7.46 -25.81 37.32
CA PHE A 12 7.41 -26.63 36.11
C PHE A 12 8.30 -27.86 36.32
N THR A 13 7.72 -28.96 36.80
CA THR A 13 8.29 -30.28 36.55
C THR A 13 7.93 -30.67 35.12
N ALA A 14 8.88 -30.51 34.20
CA ALA A 14 8.75 -31.08 32.86
C ALA A 14 8.86 -32.62 32.98
N PRO A 15 7.84 -33.40 32.59
CA PRO A 15 8.07 -34.79 32.28
C PRO A 15 8.81 -34.82 30.94
N ALA A 16 10.00 -35.42 30.94
CA ALA A 16 10.70 -35.80 29.72
C ALA A 16 9.86 -36.88 29.00
N PHE A 17 8.90 -36.45 28.20
CA PHE A 17 8.35 -37.28 27.15
C PHE A 17 9.36 -37.27 26.00
N SER A 18 10.17 -38.32 25.93
CA SER A 18 10.74 -38.79 24.67
C SER A 18 9.58 -39.19 23.75
N ALA A 19 8.94 -38.20 23.13
CA ALA A 19 8.15 -38.42 21.94
C ALA A 19 9.14 -38.47 20.79
N ILE A 20 9.28 -39.66 20.22
CA ILE A 20 9.84 -39.88 18.89
C ILE A 20 9.22 -38.82 17.99
N LEU A 21 10.01 -37.80 17.62
CA LEU A 21 9.63 -36.88 16.57
C LEU A 21 9.33 -37.77 15.36
N PRO A 22 8.14 -37.68 14.74
CA PRO A 22 8.00 -38.22 13.40
C PRO A 22 9.13 -37.57 12.60
N LEU A 23 9.92 -38.42 11.93
CA LEU A 23 10.80 -37.97 10.86
C LEU A 23 10.04 -36.91 10.06
N PRO A 24 10.69 -35.79 9.67
CA PRO A 24 10.03 -34.85 8.80
C PRO A 24 9.43 -35.64 7.66
N ASN A 25 8.11 -35.53 7.46
CA ASN A 25 7.52 -35.78 6.15
C ASN A 25 8.06 -34.69 5.23
N SER A 26 9.37 -34.71 4.98
CA SER A 26 9.91 -34.33 3.69
C SER A 26 9.18 -35.25 2.73
N PHE A 27 8.31 -34.69 1.89
CA PHE A 27 8.00 -35.33 0.63
C PHE A 27 9.34 -35.82 0.04
N PRO A 28 9.53 -37.14 -0.12
CA PRO A 28 10.84 -37.66 -0.46
C PRO A 28 11.21 -37.23 -1.89
N GLY A 29 12.17 -36.31 -2.00
CA GLY A 29 13.24 -36.37 -2.99
C GLY A 29 12.86 -36.34 -4.48
N HIS A 30 11.70 -35.80 -4.86
CA HIS A 30 11.42 -35.52 -6.27
C HIS A 30 11.44 -34.01 -6.48
N ALA A 31 12.28 -33.56 -7.41
CA ALA A 31 12.14 -32.22 -7.96
C ALA A 31 10.71 -32.08 -8.48
N VAL A 32 9.97 -31.09 -7.98
CA VAL A 32 8.64 -30.78 -8.50
C VAL A 32 8.82 -30.31 -9.93
N ASP A 33 8.17 -30.99 -10.86
CA ASP A 33 8.13 -30.59 -12.26
C ASP A 33 7.24 -29.35 -12.42
N ILE A 34 7.52 -28.56 -13.45
CA ILE A 34 6.67 -27.44 -13.83
C ILE A 34 5.36 -28.00 -14.39
N ASP A 35 4.23 -27.50 -13.89
CA ASP A 35 2.91 -27.89 -14.36
C ASP A 35 2.70 -27.39 -15.79
N ASN A 36 2.57 -28.31 -16.74
CA ASN A 36 2.38 -27.98 -18.16
C ASN A 36 0.91 -27.80 -18.55
N ARG A 37 -0.02 -27.89 -17.59
CA ARG A 37 -1.45 -27.68 -17.85
C ARG A 37 -1.73 -26.18 -18.05
N THR A 38 -2.61 -25.89 -19.01
CA THR A 38 -3.26 -24.58 -19.13
C THR A 38 -4.22 -24.33 -17.97
N LEU A 39 -4.57 -23.07 -17.73
CA LEU A 39 -5.58 -22.72 -16.71
C LEU A 39 -6.92 -23.43 -16.95
N ASP A 40 -7.33 -23.66 -18.21
CA ASP A 40 -8.58 -24.38 -18.52
C ASP A 40 -8.50 -25.86 -18.18
N GLN A 41 -7.34 -26.50 -18.38
CA GLN A 41 -7.12 -27.89 -17.98
C GLN A 41 -7.09 -28.04 -16.45
N ILE A 42 -6.48 -27.10 -15.74
CA ILE A 42 -6.50 -27.08 -14.26
C ILE A 42 -7.94 -26.87 -13.78
N TYR A 43 -8.64 -25.87 -14.32
CA TYR A 43 -10.04 -25.58 -13.98
C TYR A 43 -10.95 -26.79 -14.25
N ALA A 44 -10.79 -27.48 -15.38
CA ALA A 44 -11.60 -28.64 -15.72
C ALA A 44 -11.55 -29.74 -14.65
N VAL A 45 -10.39 -29.92 -14.00
CA VAL A 45 -10.20 -30.87 -12.89
C VAL A 45 -10.72 -30.28 -11.57
N ALA A 46 -10.38 -29.03 -11.26
CA ALA A 46 -10.77 -28.35 -10.02
C ALA A 46 -12.30 -28.28 -9.82
N ARG A 47 -13.08 -28.25 -10.91
CA ARG A 47 -14.55 -28.30 -10.86
C ARG A 47 -15.13 -29.56 -10.20
N ASN A 48 -14.34 -30.63 -10.12
CA ASN A 48 -14.78 -31.87 -9.48
C ASN A 48 -14.49 -31.87 -7.96
N GLU A 49 -13.78 -30.86 -7.46
CA GLU A 49 -13.52 -30.70 -6.03
C GLU A 49 -14.77 -30.18 -5.32
N THR A 50 -14.94 -30.60 -4.07
CA THR A 50 -16.07 -30.20 -3.24
C THR A 50 -15.61 -29.19 -2.20
N GLY A 51 -16.39 -28.13 -1.97
CA GLY A 51 -16.10 -27.12 -0.95
C GLY A 51 -15.88 -25.73 -1.55
N GLU A 52 -15.29 -24.85 -0.76
CA GLU A 52 -14.85 -23.52 -1.18
C GLU A 52 -13.32 -23.48 -1.05
N LEU A 53 -12.65 -22.83 -1.99
CA LEU A 53 -11.24 -22.49 -1.88
C LEU A 53 -11.09 -21.37 -0.84
N ILE A 54 -10.44 -21.65 0.28
CA ILE A 54 -10.23 -20.73 1.39
C ILE A 54 -8.89 -20.01 1.22
N VAL A 55 -8.93 -18.70 0.99
CA VAL A 55 -7.73 -17.87 0.79
C VAL A 55 -7.65 -16.79 1.86
N LEU A 56 -6.54 -16.78 2.60
CA LEU A 56 -6.21 -15.70 3.53
C LEU A 56 -5.38 -14.65 2.79
N TRP A 57 -5.93 -13.45 2.64
CA TRP A 57 -5.33 -12.37 1.87
C TRP A 57 -4.90 -11.23 2.79
N GLY A 58 -3.60 -10.93 2.78
CA GLY A 58 -3.02 -9.80 3.49
C GLY A 58 -3.45 -8.50 2.85
N GLY A 59 -4.16 -7.65 3.59
CA GLY A 59 -4.60 -6.35 3.09
C GLY A 59 -5.49 -5.62 4.08
N ASP A 60 -5.91 -4.42 3.70
CA ASP A 60 -6.78 -3.55 4.48
C ASP A 60 -8.22 -3.60 3.95
N GLY A 61 -9.19 -3.29 4.82
CA GLY A 61 -10.57 -3.01 4.40
C GLY A 61 -11.51 -4.22 4.27
N GLY A 62 -11.21 -5.36 4.90
CA GLY A 62 -12.15 -6.48 5.03
C GLY A 62 -12.56 -6.74 6.48
N CYS A 63 -13.78 -7.24 6.69
CA CYS A 63 -14.24 -7.81 7.95
C CYS A 63 -13.70 -9.26 8.04
N PRO A 64 -12.78 -9.55 9.00
CA PRO A 64 -12.15 -10.86 9.10
C PRO A 64 -13.12 -11.97 9.53
N ASP A 65 -14.31 -11.61 10.03
CA ASP A 65 -15.39 -12.53 10.40
C ASP A 65 -16.72 -11.79 10.39
N LYS A 66 -17.57 -12.05 9.38
CA LYS A 66 -18.90 -11.42 9.25
C LYS A 66 -19.78 -11.63 10.49
N SER A 67 -19.56 -12.71 11.25
CA SER A 67 -20.26 -12.98 12.51
C SER A 67 -19.76 -12.09 13.66
N LEU A 68 -18.47 -11.73 13.71
CA LEU A 68 -17.95 -10.76 14.68
C LEU A 68 -18.34 -9.32 14.33
N CYS A 69 -18.46 -8.99 13.04
CA CYS A 69 -18.99 -7.69 12.61
C CYS A 69 -20.48 -7.54 12.95
N SER A 70 -21.25 -8.64 12.93
CA SER A 70 -22.66 -8.65 13.38
C SER A 70 -22.85 -8.44 14.89
N LEU A 71 -21.78 -8.57 15.69
CA LEU A 71 -21.80 -8.32 17.14
C LEU A 71 -21.47 -6.87 17.54
N GLY A 72 -21.37 -5.95 16.57
CA GLY A 72 -21.29 -4.51 16.83
C GLY A 72 -19.98 -4.00 17.46
N ARG A 73 -18.94 -4.84 17.62
CA ARG A 73 -17.65 -4.41 18.20
C ARG A 73 -16.76 -3.58 17.26
N PHE A 74 -17.11 -3.53 15.98
CA PHE A 74 -16.42 -2.71 14.95
C PHE A 74 -17.41 -1.98 14.03
N ALA A 75 -18.69 -1.92 14.41
CA ALA A 75 -19.73 -1.30 13.61
C ALA A 75 -19.72 0.22 13.80
N ASP A 76 -18.83 0.91 13.10
CA ASP A 76 -19.17 2.27 12.66
C ASP A 76 -19.91 2.12 11.33
N SER A 77 -21.23 1.95 11.42
CA SER A 77 -22.11 1.42 10.37
C SER A 77 -22.35 2.36 9.17
N ASN A 78 -21.42 3.29 8.90
CA ASN A 78 -21.54 4.28 7.84
C ASN A 78 -20.36 4.28 6.84
N LEU A 79 -19.39 3.38 6.98
CA LEU A 79 -18.30 3.23 6.00
C LEU A 79 -18.58 2.02 5.12
N ALA A 80 -18.58 2.21 3.79
CA ALA A 80 -18.61 1.11 2.85
C ALA A 80 -17.36 0.24 3.09
N GLU A 81 -17.57 -1.06 3.30
CA GLU A 81 -16.49 -2.03 3.43
C GLU A 81 -15.82 -2.18 2.05
N ILE A 82 -14.70 -1.48 1.84
CA ILE A 82 -13.91 -1.58 0.60
C ILE A 82 -12.78 -2.55 0.89
N SER A 83 -12.91 -3.78 0.41
CA SER A 83 -11.91 -4.81 0.62
C SER A 83 -10.91 -4.83 -0.55
N GLN A 84 -9.61 -4.73 -0.24
CA GLN A 84 -8.54 -4.86 -1.25
C GLN A 84 -8.59 -6.21 -2.02
N GLY A 85 -9.35 -7.19 -1.54
CA GLY A 85 -9.57 -8.48 -2.20
C GLY A 85 -10.72 -8.50 -3.21
N ASP A 86 -11.61 -7.49 -3.23
CA ASP A 86 -12.82 -7.50 -4.05
C ASP A 86 -12.54 -7.60 -5.57
N PRO A 87 -11.54 -6.87 -6.13
CA PRO A 87 -11.20 -7.02 -7.55
C PRO A 87 -10.74 -8.44 -7.90
N THR A 88 -9.96 -9.08 -7.01
CA THR A 88 -9.50 -10.46 -7.19
C THR A 88 -10.66 -11.44 -7.13
N ILE A 89 -11.58 -11.27 -6.18
CA ILE A 89 -12.80 -12.10 -6.05
C ILE A 89 -13.65 -11.99 -7.31
N ALA A 90 -13.88 -10.77 -7.81
CA ALA A 90 -14.65 -10.53 -9.02
C ALA A 90 -14.01 -11.17 -10.26
N ALA A 91 -12.69 -11.00 -10.43
CA ALA A 91 -11.94 -11.59 -11.53
C ALA A 91 -11.92 -13.13 -11.48
N TRP A 92 -11.75 -13.72 -10.30
CA TRP A 92 -11.81 -15.16 -10.10
C TRP A 92 -13.18 -15.71 -10.49
N LYS A 93 -14.26 -15.12 -9.95
CA LYS A 93 -15.63 -15.53 -10.24
C LYS A 93 -15.96 -15.43 -11.74
N ALA A 94 -15.46 -14.40 -12.41
CA ALA A 94 -15.64 -14.24 -13.85
C ALA A 94 -14.92 -15.33 -14.65
N ARG A 95 -13.72 -15.75 -14.22
CA ARG A 95 -12.88 -16.72 -14.96
C ARG A 95 -13.17 -18.18 -14.63
N PHE A 96 -13.53 -18.48 -13.38
CA PHE A 96 -13.68 -19.82 -12.80
C PHE A 96 -14.98 -19.95 -11.99
N PRO A 97 -16.16 -19.75 -12.60
CA PRO A 97 -17.43 -19.60 -11.88
C PRO A 97 -17.87 -20.83 -11.07
N ASP A 98 -17.40 -22.03 -11.41
CA ASP A 98 -17.77 -23.29 -10.76
C ASP A 98 -16.89 -23.61 -9.53
N VAL A 99 -15.76 -22.92 -9.36
CA VAL A 99 -14.87 -23.07 -8.19
C VAL A 99 -15.11 -21.89 -7.25
N LYS A 100 -15.82 -22.15 -6.15
CA LYS A 100 -16.18 -21.13 -5.17
C LYS A 100 -14.94 -20.63 -4.44
N LEU A 101 -14.75 -19.31 -4.38
CA LEU A 101 -13.67 -18.65 -3.66
C LEU A 101 -14.20 -18.00 -2.38
N ASN A 102 -13.62 -18.38 -1.26
CA ASN A 102 -13.79 -17.75 0.05
C ASN A 102 -12.48 -17.04 0.43
N LEU A 103 -12.32 -15.83 -0.10
CA LEU A 103 -11.15 -14.98 0.17
C LEU A 103 -11.47 -14.02 1.31
N THR A 104 -10.69 -14.11 2.39
CA THR A 104 -10.83 -13.22 3.57
C THR A 104 -9.65 -12.26 3.64
N VAL A 105 -9.95 -10.96 3.64
CA VAL A 105 -8.94 -9.90 3.82
C VAL A 105 -8.79 -9.56 5.30
N ASP A 106 -7.55 -9.50 5.77
CA ASP A 106 -7.14 -8.93 7.06
C ASP A 106 -5.64 -8.60 6.99
N VAL A 107 -5.14 -7.82 7.95
CA VAL A 107 -3.71 -7.54 8.05
C VAL A 107 -2.93 -8.84 8.31
N SER A 108 -1.81 -9.02 7.58
CA SER A 108 -1.09 -10.29 7.58
C SER A 108 -0.66 -10.80 8.96
N LYS A 109 -0.31 -9.89 9.88
CA LYS A 109 0.07 -10.21 11.28
C LYS A 109 -1.05 -10.85 12.13
N TYR A 110 -2.29 -10.85 11.64
CA TYR A 110 -3.40 -11.54 12.28
C TYR A 110 -3.74 -12.83 11.56
N HIS A 111 -3.62 -12.85 10.23
CA HIS A 111 -3.72 -14.09 9.45
C HIS A 111 -2.63 -15.09 9.84
N ASP A 112 -1.36 -14.68 9.90
CA ASP A 112 -0.25 -15.55 10.32
C ASP A 112 -0.49 -16.17 11.72
N SER A 113 -1.00 -15.36 12.64
CA SER A 113 -1.25 -15.70 14.03
C SER A 113 -2.41 -16.68 14.14
N ARG A 114 -3.48 -16.49 13.35
CA ARG A 114 -4.61 -17.42 13.27
C ARG A 114 -4.19 -18.76 12.66
N VAL A 115 -3.48 -18.74 11.54
CA VAL A 115 -2.95 -19.94 10.86
C VAL A 115 -2.08 -20.75 11.81
N ASN A 116 -1.13 -20.11 12.49
CA ASN A 116 -0.27 -20.79 13.46
C ASN A 116 -1.04 -21.36 14.66
N ARG A 117 -2.01 -20.63 15.20
CA ARG A 117 -2.84 -21.14 16.30
C ARG A 117 -3.74 -22.30 15.88
N GLN A 118 -4.29 -22.27 14.67
CA GLN A 118 -5.09 -23.36 14.13
C GLN A 118 -4.21 -24.61 13.99
N TYR A 119 -3.05 -24.48 13.35
CA TYR A 119 -2.12 -25.60 13.18
C TYR A 119 -1.69 -26.23 14.51
N GLN A 120 -1.43 -25.42 15.54
CA GLN A 120 -1.13 -25.93 16.89
C GLN A 120 -2.30 -26.70 17.54
N ARG A 121 -3.54 -26.42 17.18
CA ARG A 121 -4.72 -27.07 17.78
C ARG A 121 -4.97 -28.46 17.21
N ASN A 122 -4.78 -28.64 15.90
CA ASN A 122 -5.22 -29.86 15.22
C ASN A 122 -4.36 -30.27 14.02
N GLY A 123 -3.24 -29.59 13.76
CA GLY A 123 -2.34 -29.88 12.62
C GLY A 123 -2.86 -29.40 11.27
N ASP A 124 -3.92 -28.60 11.24
CA ASP A 124 -4.54 -28.02 10.05
C ASP A 124 -4.30 -26.50 10.00
N ASP A 125 -4.06 -25.92 8.83
CA ASP A 125 -3.77 -24.49 8.70
C ASP A 125 -5.05 -23.63 8.67
N GLY A 126 -6.22 -24.24 8.49
CA GLY A 126 -7.52 -23.56 8.44
C GLY A 126 -7.79 -22.77 7.16
N ALA A 127 -6.92 -22.90 6.16
CA ALA A 127 -7.04 -22.29 4.85
C ALA A 127 -6.22 -23.07 3.81
N ASP A 128 -6.59 -22.94 2.54
CA ASP A 128 -5.89 -23.59 1.43
C ASP A 128 -4.70 -22.74 0.94
N ILE A 129 -4.81 -21.41 1.01
CA ILE A 129 -3.79 -20.48 0.52
C ILE A 129 -3.61 -19.30 1.48
N ALA A 130 -2.37 -18.89 1.71
CA ALA A 130 -2.02 -17.63 2.36
C ALA A 130 -1.24 -16.72 1.40
N VAL A 131 -1.74 -15.49 1.18
CA VAL A 131 -1.09 -14.44 0.37
C VAL A 131 -0.79 -13.27 1.29
N LEU A 132 0.40 -13.24 1.89
CA LEU A 132 0.71 -12.36 3.03
C LEU A 132 1.99 -11.56 2.81
N GLN A 133 2.07 -10.37 3.42
CA GLN A 133 3.28 -9.53 3.42
C GLN A 133 4.29 -9.92 4.53
N THR A 134 3.93 -10.81 5.45
CA THR A 134 4.80 -11.32 6.53
C THR A 134 5.76 -12.41 5.99
N LEU A 135 6.65 -12.02 5.08
CA LEU A 135 7.46 -12.93 4.24
C LEU A 135 8.26 -13.98 5.02
N HIS A 136 8.65 -13.68 6.26
CA HIS A 136 9.37 -14.61 7.14
C HIS A 136 8.58 -15.89 7.48
N ASP A 137 7.24 -15.84 7.41
CA ASP A 137 6.36 -16.98 7.72
C ASP A 137 6.54 -18.12 6.71
N PHE A 138 6.66 -17.82 5.42
CA PHE A 138 6.77 -18.85 4.38
C PHE A 138 8.05 -19.69 4.53
N GLY A 139 9.17 -19.06 4.89
CA GLY A 139 10.40 -19.77 5.21
C GLY A 139 10.28 -20.65 6.47
N ARG A 140 9.50 -20.21 7.47
CA ARG A 140 9.20 -21.01 8.67
C ARG A 140 8.27 -22.18 8.35
N TRP A 141 7.14 -21.93 7.69
CA TRP A 141 6.18 -22.96 7.29
C TRP A 141 6.79 -24.02 6.37
N LYS A 142 7.72 -23.63 5.48
CA LYS A 142 8.54 -24.58 4.71
C LYS A 142 9.35 -25.51 5.62
N ARG A 143 10.10 -24.96 6.58
CA ARG A 143 10.90 -25.77 7.54
C ARG A 143 10.03 -26.67 8.42
N GLU A 144 8.80 -26.27 8.68
CA GLU A 144 7.80 -27.05 9.41
C GLU A 144 7.08 -28.10 8.53
N GLY A 145 7.36 -28.14 7.22
CA GLY A 145 6.75 -29.10 6.30
C GLY A 145 5.26 -28.83 6.00
N ARG A 146 4.82 -27.58 6.16
CA ARG A 146 3.40 -27.18 6.02
C ARG A 146 3.01 -26.72 4.62
N LEU A 147 3.98 -26.37 3.77
CA LEU A 147 3.71 -25.84 2.44
C LEU A 147 3.69 -26.93 1.37
N TYR A 148 2.68 -26.90 0.50
CA TYR A 148 2.56 -27.79 -0.64
C TYR A 148 3.50 -27.34 -1.78
N PRO A 149 4.45 -28.17 -2.24
CA PRO A 149 5.34 -27.82 -3.35
C PRO A 149 4.60 -27.80 -4.70
N TYR A 150 4.56 -26.64 -5.38
CA TYR A 150 3.91 -26.47 -6.68
C TYR A 150 4.62 -25.44 -7.56
N LYS A 151 4.94 -25.82 -8.81
CA LYS A 151 5.52 -24.93 -9.82
C LYS A 151 4.50 -24.70 -10.95
N PRO A 152 3.83 -23.53 -11.03
CA PRO A 152 2.88 -23.22 -12.10
C PRO A 152 3.54 -23.16 -13.48
N ALA A 153 2.76 -23.27 -14.56
CA ALA A 153 3.25 -23.25 -15.95
C ALA A 153 4.19 -22.08 -16.30
N ALA A 154 4.00 -20.92 -15.68
CA ALA A 154 4.85 -19.74 -15.87
C ALA A 154 6.08 -19.70 -14.95
N TRP A 155 6.43 -20.80 -14.27
CA TRP A 155 7.46 -20.84 -13.22
C TRP A 155 8.79 -20.26 -13.65
N ASP A 156 9.28 -20.61 -14.84
CA ASP A 156 10.57 -20.15 -15.33
C ASP A 156 10.60 -18.66 -15.67
N ASN A 157 9.43 -18.05 -15.88
CA ASN A 157 9.28 -16.61 -16.12
C ASN A 157 9.19 -15.79 -14.82
N VAL A 158 9.12 -16.43 -13.65
CA VAL A 158 9.18 -15.74 -12.35
C VAL A 158 10.64 -15.52 -11.95
N TYR A 159 11.00 -14.30 -11.56
CA TYR A 159 12.36 -13.97 -11.10
C TYR A 159 12.81 -14.89 -9.96
N SER A 160 14.04 -15.43 -10.06
CA SER A 160 14.59 -16.38 -9.08
C SER A 160 14.66 -15.81 -7.66
N ALA A 161 14.83 -14.50 -7.50
CA ALA A 161 14.91 -13.82 -6.20
C ALA A 161 13.59 -13.80 -5.40
N ILE A 162 12.45 -14.04 -6.04
CA ILE A 162 11.12 -13.92 -5.44
C ILE A 162 10.34 -15.25 -5.46
N LYS A 163 11.01 -16.37 -5.66
CA LYS A 163 10.40 -17.70 -5.64
C LYS A 163 11.29 -18.69 -4.90
N ASP A 164 10.67 -19.63 -4.19
CA ASP A 164 11.41 -20.72 -3.57
C ASP A 164 11.85 -21.75 -4.63
N PRO A 165 13.14 -22.14 -4.73
CA PRO A 165 13.61 -23.06 -5.76
C PRO A 165 12.88 -24.42 -5.80
N GLU A 166 12.34 -24.87 -4.67
CA GLU A 166 11.61 -26.14 -4.55
C GLU A 166 10.12 -25.98 -4.87
N GLY A 167 9.64 -24.75 -5.13
CA GLY A 167 8.25 -24.48 -5.49
C GLY A 167 7.30 -24.36 -4.29
N THR A 168 7.80 -24.18 -3.06
CA THR A 168 6.91 -24.12 -1.89
C THR A 168 6.21 -22.78 -1.71
N PHE A 169 6.74 -21.70 -2.30
CA PHE A 169 6.11 -20.38 -2.33
C PHE A 169 6.68 -19.52 -3.47
N LEU A 170 5.93 -18.51 -3.90
CA LEU A 170 6.36 -17.49 -4.87
C LEU A 170 5.73 -16.13 -4.57
N GLY A 171 6.34 -15.05 -5.06
CA GLY A 171 5.76 -13.71 -5.05
C GLY A 171 4.56 -13.63 -6.00
N ALA A 172 3.40 -13.23 -5.49
CA ALA A 172 2.16 -13.16 -6.26
C ALA A 172 2.02 -11.86 -7.05
N PHE A 173 2.44 -10.73 -6.48
CA PHE A 173 2.44 -9.41 -7.10
C PHE A 173 3.44 -8.49 -6.42
N ILE A 174 3.86 -7.43 -7.10
CA ILE A 174 4.77 -6.41 -6.58
C ILE A 174 4.00 -5.10 -6.48
N LEU A 175 4.08 -4.43 -5.33
CA LEU A 175 3.65 -3.04 -5.21
C LEU A 175 4.80 -2.13 -5.62
N PRO A 176 4.56 -1.12 -6.47
CA PRO A 176 5.63 -0.33 -7.04
C PRO A 176 6.37 0.40 -5.91
N SER A 177 7.70 0.36 -5.95
CA SER A 177 8.56 1.04 -4.97
C SER A 177 9.31 2.24 -5.56
N THR A 178 9.28 2.35 -6.89
CA THR A 178 9.94 3.37 -7.68
C THR A 178 9.00 3.86 -8.77
N PHE A 179 9.22 5.06 -9.29
CA PHE A 179 8.47 5.59 -10.43
C PHE A 179 8.76 4.78 -11.71
N GLY A 180 9.95 4.21 -11.83
CA GLY A 180 10.32 3.33 -12.94
C GLY A 180 9.42 2.09 -13.07
N GLU A 181 8.83 1.59 -11.98
CA GLU A 181 7.91 0.45 -12.03
C GLU A 181 6.52 0.81 -12.57
N LEU A 182 6.15 2.09 -12.56
CA LEU A 182 4.80 2.57 -12.93
C LEU A 182 4.52 2.52 -14.44
N ILE A 183 5.55 2.30 -15.26
CA ILE A 183 5.42 2.08 -16.70
C ILE A 183 5.24 0.60 -17.07
N ASN A 184 5.23 -0.30 -16.08
CA ASN A 184 4.91 -1.71 -16.31
C ASN A 184 3.44 -1.85 -16.76
N PRO A 185 3.13 -2.59 -17.85
CA PRO A 185 1.77 -2.77 -18.34
C PRO A 185 0.73 -3.28 -17.32
N VAL A 186 1.17 -3.89 -16.21
CA VAL A 186 0.28 -4.26 -15.08
C VAL A 186 -0.47 -3.05 -14.50
N TRP A 187 0.07 -1.84 -14.63
CA TRP A 187 -0.52 -0.58 -14.16
C TRP A 187 -1.39 0.12 -15.21
N LYS A 188 -1.54 -0.46 -16.40
CA LYS A 188 -2.36 0.13 -17.45
C LYS A 188 -3.81 0.27 -16.98
N SER A 189 -4.37 1.45 -17.20
CA SER A 189 -5.70 1.86 -16.75
C SER A 189 -5.88 1.88 -15.22
N LYS A 190 -4.79 1.86 -14.43
CA LYS A 190 -4.84 1.92 -12.96
C LYS A 190 -4.45 3.28 -12.38
N LEU A 191 -3.86 4.15 -13.19
CA LEU A 191 -3.29 5.42 -12.73
C LEU A 191 -4.31 6.56 -12.82
N ALA A 192 -4.45 7.31 -11.73
CA ALA A 192 -5.10 8.61 -11.70
C ALA A 192 -4.09 9.66 -11.23
N LEU A 193 -3.75 10.63 -12.07
CA LEU A 193 -2.67 11.58 -11.81
C LEU A 193 -3.15 13.02 -11.98
N THR A 194 -2.55 13.91 -11.21
CA THR A 194 -2.77 15.35 -11.34
C THR A 194 -2.00 15.87 -12.55
N TYR A 195 -2.61 16.77 -13.32
CA TYR A 195 -1.96 17.41 -14.47
C TYR A 195 -0.66 18.12 -14.06
N PRO A 196 0.53 17.71 -14.57
CA PRO A 196 1.79 18.38 -14.29
C PRO A 196 1.90 19.75 -14.96
N ASN A 197 0.99 20.14 -15.85
CA ASN A 197 0.91 21.50 -16.42
C ASN A 197 -0.11 22.41 -15.69
N ASP A 198 -0.73 21.96 -14.60
CA ASP A 198 -1.72 22.72 -13.81
C ASP A 198 -1.25 23.04 -12.37
N ASP A 199 -0.25 22.30 -11.84
CA ASP A 199 0.32 22.49 -10.50
C ASP A 199 1.86 22.39 -10.56
N ASP A 200 2.56 23.47 -10.18
CA ASP A 200 4.02 23.59 -10.32
C ASP A 200 4.80 22.62 -9.38
N ALA A 201 4.22 22.16 -8.26
CA ALA A 201 4.85 21.13 -7.43
C ALA A 201 4.78 19.76 -8.12
N ILE A 202 3.70 19.50 -8.86
CA ILE A 202 3.59 18.31 -9.72
C ILE A 202 4.49 18.44 -10.96
N THR A 203 4.60 19.63 -11.56
CA THR A 203 5.59 19.90 -12.62
C THR A 203 7.00 19.51 -12.16
N TYR A 204 7.39 19.96 -10.96
CA TYR A 204 8.71 19.69 -10.40
C TYR A 204 8.91 18.21 -10.05
N LEU A 205 7.88 17.53 -9.55
CA LEU A 205 7.96 16.09 -9.32
C LEU A 205 8.26 15.33 -10.62
N PHE A 206 7.54 15.66 -11.70
CA PHE A 206 7.77 15.04 -12.99
C PHE A 206 9.15 15.38 -13.57
N SER A 207 9.65 16.61 -13.37
CA SER A 207 11.00 16.96 -13.84
C SER A 207 12.07 16.12 -13.16
N ILE A 208 12.00 15.91 -11.85
CA ILE A 208 12.94 15.03 -11.13
C ILE A 208 12.86 13.59 -11.66
N ILE A 209 11.65 13.07 -11.86
CA ILE A 209 11.47 11.70 -12.36
C ILE A 209 12.06 11.56 -13.77
N ILE A 210 11.85 12.55 -14.65
CA ILE A 210 12.40 12.56 -16.01
C ILE A 210 13.92 12.74 -15.99
N GLU A 211 14.47 13.54 -15.08
CA GLU A 211 15.93 13.64 -14.89
C GLU A 211 16.54 12.29 -14.46
N ASN A 212 15.82 11.51 -13.65
CA ASN A 212 16.27 10.19 -13.20
C ASN A 212 16.12 9.09 -14.26
N TYR A 213 15.03 9.11 -15.05
CA TYR A 213 14.65 8.00 -15.93
C TYR A 213 14.65 8.31 -17.43
N GLY A 214 14.81 9.57 -17.81
CA GLY A 214 14.73 10.04 -19.20
C GLY A 214 13.31 10.32 -19.68
N TRP A 215 13.21 10.95 -20.85
CA TRP A 215 11.93 11.23 -21.51
C TRP A 215 11.19 9.95 -21.93
N GLU A 216 11.93 8.87 -22.17
CA GLU A 216 11.39 7.55 -22.53
C GLU A 216 10.46 7.00 -21.43
N TRP A 217 10.75 7.31 -20.17
CA TRP A 217 9.85 6.97 -19.07
C TRP A 217 8.53 7.72 -19.17
N PHE A 218 8.57 9.02 -19.48
CA PHE A 218 7.36 9.82 -19.66
C PHE A 218 6.55 9.32 -20.86
N ASP A 219 7.20 9.03 -21.98
CA ASP A 219 6.54 8.46 -23.15
C ASP A 219 5.87 7.11 -22.85
N ALA A 220 6.54 6.24 -22.09
CA ALA A 220 5.99 4.96 -21.65
C ALA A 220 4.85 5.13 -20.63
N LEU A 221 4.92 6.15 -19.77
CA LEU A 221 3.86 6.50 -18.83
C LEU A 221 2.59 6.91 -19.59
N LEU A 222 2.71 7.68 -20.68
CA LEU A 222 1.56 8.06 -21.50
C LEU A 222 0.84 6.88 -22.16
N GLN A 223 1.49 5.71 -22.27
CA GLN A 223 0.86 4.48 -22.77
C GLN A 223 0.01 3.75 -21.70
N GLN A 224 -0.01 4.22 -20.45
CA GLN A 224 -0.69 3.58 -19.33
C GLN A 224 -2.19 3.90 -19.21
N ASP A 225 -2.83 4.61 -20.15
CA ASP A 225 -4.23 5.05 -20.02
C ASP A 225 -4.50 5.77 -18.69
N ILE A 226 -3.79 6.88 -18.48
CA ILE A 226 -3.88 7.68 -17.28
C ILE A 226 -5.16 8.50 -17.29
N GLN A 227 -5.87 8.51 -16.15
CA GLN A 227 -6.88 9.52 -15.90
C GLN A 227 -6.23 10.76 -15.31
N TRP A 228 -6.09 11.79 -16.13
CA TRP A 228 -5.58 13.09 -15.72
C TRP A 228 -6.68 13.92 -15.07
N ILE A 229 -6.39 14.50 -13.90
CA ILE A 229 -7.36 15.21 -13.05
C ILE A 229 -6.73 16.51 -12.56
N ARG A 230 -7.55 17.55 -12.37
CA ARG A 230 -7.09 18.80 -11.77
C ARG A 230 -7.18 18.75 -10.25
N GLY A 231 -6.20 19.35 -9.57
CA GLY A 231 -6.13 19.38 -8.11
C GLY A 231 -5.53 18.11 -7.49
N THR A 232 -4.55 18.29 -6.62
CA THR A 232 -3.76 17.20 -6.02
C THR A 232 -4.52 16.37 -4.99
N GLY A 233 -5.66 16.85 -4.47
CA GLY A 233 -6.52 16.06 -3.58
C GLY A 233 -7.41 15.06 -4.32
N GLN A 234 -7.78 15.36 -5.57
CA GLN A 234 -8.83 14.62 -6.29
C GLN A 234 -8.44 13.19 -6.68
N PRO A 235 -7.18 12.84 -7.03
CA PRO A 235 -6.86 11.45 -7.35
C PRO A 235 -7.17 10.49 -6.19
N ALA A 236 -6.86 10.87 -4.95
CA ALA A 236 -7.23 10.06 -3.79
C ALA A 236 -8.76 10.00 -3.58
N ASP A 237 -9.52 11.07 -3.90
CA ASP A 237 -11.00 11.02 -3.83
C ASP A 237 -11.56 10.03 -4.84
N LEU A 238 -11.06 10.07 -6.08
CA LEU A 238 -11.46 9.14 -7.14
C LEU A 238 -11.12 7.70 -6.75
N ILE A 239 -9.89 7.43 -6.32
CA ILE A 239 -9.44 6.07 -5.99
C ILE A 239 -10.20 5.53 -4.77
N SER A 240 -10.67 6.41 -3.88
CA SER A 240 -11.48 6.01 -2.73
C SER A 240 -12.90 5.56 -3.11
N GLN A 241 -13.37 5.79 -4.34
CA GLN A 241 -14.71 5.39 -4.76
C GLN A 241 -14.80 3.89 -5.05
N THR A 242 -15.94 3.28 -4.71
CA THR A 242 -16.18 1.83 -4.93
C THR A 242 -16.33 1.42 -6.39
N ASN A 243 -16.63 2.36 -7.29
CA ASN A 243 -16.90 2.11 -8.70
C ASN A 243 -15.76 2.54 -9.64
N THR A 244 -14.61 2.93 -9.11
CA THR A 244 -13.44 3.30 -9.92
C THR A 244 -12.63 2.07 -10.33
N THR A 245 -11.99 2.14 -11.49
CA THR A 245 -10.99 1.15 -11.93
C THR A 245 -9.56 1.61 -11.64
N ARG A 246 -9.40 2.87 -11.22
CA ARG A 246 -8.12 3.47 -10.82
C ARG A 246 -7.76 2.99 -9.42
N ALA A 247 -6.49 2.68 -9.22
CA ALA A 247 -6.00 2.05 -8.00
C ALA A 247 -4.76 2.75 -7.42
N LEU A 248 -4.09 3.59 -8.21
CA LEU A 248 -2.81 4.17 -7.81
C LEU A 248 -2.65 5.61 -8.30
N SER A 249 -2.05 6.42 -7.46
CA SER A 249 -1.61 7.78 -7.79
C SER A 249 -0.30 8.06 -7.07
N PHE A 250 0.58 8.83 -7.71
CA PHE A 250 1.79 9.36 -7.09
C PHE A 250 1.81 10.90 -7.01
N THR A 251 0.69 11.55 -7.33
CA THR A 251 0.54 13.00 -7.36
C THR A 251 -0.48 13.51 -6.32
N THR A 252 -0.82 12.67 -5.34
CA THR A 252 -1.82 12.97 -4.30
C THR A 252 -1.26 12.68 -2.92
N ASN A 253 -1.78 13.39 -1.93
CA ASN A 253 -1.65 13.00 -0.53
C ASN A 253 -2.88 12.21 -0.08
N LEU A 254 -2.77 11.55 1.08
CA LEU A 254 -3.85 10.76 1.67
C LEU A 254 -4.63 11.51 2.75
N ASN A 255 -4.51 12.84 2.86
CA ASN A 255 -5.15 13.59 3.95
C ASN A 255 -6.67 13.37 3.93
N GLY A 256 -7.20 12.73 4.98
CA GLY A 256 -8.62 12.39 5.11
C GLY A 256 -9.08 11.13 4.35
N ALA A 257 -8.20 10.45 3.60
CA ALA A 257 -8.49 9.17 2.98
C ALA A 257 -8.27 8.03 3.99
N LYS A 258 -9.30 7.23 4.28
CA LYS A 258 -9.24 6.16 5.31
C LYS A 258 -9.03 4.76 4.74
N ASN A 259 -9.26 4.57 3.45
CA ASN A 259 -9.25 3.28 2.75
C ASN A 259 -8.10 3.14 1.75
N LEU A 260 -7.12 4.05 1.80
CA LEU A 260 -5.97 4.05 0.90
C LEU A 260 -4.68 3.84 1.68
N ALA A 261 -3.81 2.97 1.16
CA ALA A 261 -2.45 2.80 1.64
C ALA A 261 -1.51 3.75 0.89
N SER A 262 -0.44 4.21 1.57
CA SER A 262 0.66 4.91 0.92
C SER A 262 1.95 4.09 1.04
N LYS A 263 2.84 4.29 0.07
CA LYS A 263 4.21 3.79 0.10
C LYS A 263 5.11 4.89 -0.41
N THR A 264 6.11 5.27 0.38
CA THR A 264 7.09 6.28 -0.01
C THR A 264 8.01 5.72 -1.11
N PRO A 265 8.13 6.38 -2.27
CA PRO A 265 9.09 5.98 -3.29
C PRO A 265 10.53 6.13 -2.79
N SER A 266 11.41 5.23 -3.23
CA SER A 266 12.82 5.21 -2.81
C SER A 266 13.77 5.99 -3.73
N ASP A 267 13.26 6.54 -4.83
CA ASP A 267 14.01 7.06 -5.97
C ASP A 267 13.79 8.57 -6.24
N ALA A 268 12.61 9.11 -5.93
CA ALA A 268 12.37 10.56 -5.92
C ALA A 268 11.23 10.95 -4.96
N ARG A 269 11.21 12.21 -4.54
CA ARG A 269 10.07 12.83 -3.84
C ARG A 269 10.19 14.34 -3.89
N VAL A 270 9.09 15.05 -3.68
CA VAL A 270 9.11 16.51 -3.57
C VAL A 270 8.74 16.89 -2.13
N LEU A 271 9.58 17.73 -1.53
CA LEU A 271 9.40 18.30 -0.20
C LEU A 271 9.64 19.80 -0.28
N TRP A 272 8.78 20.58 0.37
CA TRP A 272 8.96 22.02 0.53
C TRP A 272 8.28 22.50 1.81
N PRO A 273 8.77 23.56 2.44
CA PRO A 273 8.04 24.22 3.51
C PRO A 273 6.96 25.11 2.89
N GLN A 274 5.70 24.87 3.26
CA GLN A 274 4.64 25.80 2.91
C GLN A 274 4.96 27.15 3.57
N THR A 275 5.19 28.17 2.75
CA THR A 275 5.77 29.44 3.19
C THR A 275 4.70 30.52 3.32
N GLY A 276 4.68 31.23 4.44
CA GLY A 276 3.78 32.36 4.72
C GLY A 276 4.55 33.66 4.96
N ALA A 277 3.92 34.79 4.64
CA ALA A 277 4.49 36.12 4.86
C ALA A 277 3.40 37.15 5.17
N ILE A 278 3.78 38.27 5.79
CA ILE A 278 2.91 39.42 6.02
C ILE A 278 3.20 40.47 4.96
N PHE A 279 2.21 40.82 4.13
CA PHE A 279 2.35 41.91 3.16
C PHE A 279 2.56 43.26 3.87
N ALA A 280 3.52 44.06 3.40
CA ALA A 280 3.84 45.36 3.97
C ALA A 280 2.67 46.36 3.96
N THR A 281 1.70 46.17 3.06
CA THR A 281 0.51 47.01 2.89
C THR A 281 -0.69 46.57 3.73
N THR A 282 -0.54 45.56 4.60
CA THR A 282 -1.68 45.04 5.36
C THR A 282 -2.30 46.12 6.27
N PRO A 283 -3.63 46.32 6.23
CA PRO A 283 -4.30 47.20 7.20
C PRO A 283 -4.50 46.52 8.56
N ARG A 284 -4.05 45.27 8.73
CA ARG A 284 -4.22 44.45 9.94
C ARG A 284 -2.88 43.84 10.40
N PRO A 285 -1.83 44.64 10.67
CA PRO A 285 -0.49 44.12 10.95
C PRO A 285 -0.44 43.26 12.22
N GLU A 286 -1.14 43.63 13.29
CA GLU A 286 -1.12 42.86 14.54
C GLU A 286 -1.85 41.52 14.42
N SER A 287 -2.99 41.46 13.72
CA SER A 287 -3.67 40.18 13.47
C SER A 287 -2.85 39.25 12.57
N ALA A 288 -2.14 39.81 11.57
CA ALA A 288 -1.26 39.03 10.71
C ALA A 288 -0.05 38.49 11.49
N LYS A 289 0.56 39.30 12.37
CA LYS A 289 1.62 38.85 13.30
C LYS A 289 1.11 37.75 14.21
N LEU A 290 -0.06 37.92 14.82
CA LEU A 290 -0.67 36.91 15.69
C LEU A 290 -0.85 35.57 14.96
N PHE A 291 -1.36 35.60 13.72
CA PHE A 291 -1.55 34.38 12.93
C PHE A 291 -0.22 33.69 12.57
N MET A 292 0.78 34.45 12.09
CA MET A 292 2.09 33.88 11.78
C MET A 292 2.80 33.33 13.03
N SER A 293 2.67 34.00 14.17
CA SER A 293 3.17 33.52 15.46
C SER A 293 2.45 32.24 15.91
N TRP A 294 1.14 32.15 15.70
CA TRP A 294 0.37 30.94 16.03
C TRP A 294 0.76 29.76 15.14
N LEU A 295 0.96 29.94 13.83
CA LEU A 295 1.40 28.86 12.95
C LEU A 295 2.72 28.21 13.38
N ILE A 296 3.59 28.93 14.08
CA ILE A 296 4.92 28.46 14.51
C ILE A 296 4.97 28.18 16.03
N SER A 297 3.85 28.38 16.75
CA SER A 297 3.74 28.10 18.17
C SER A 297 3.76 26.60 18.45
N ASP A 298 4.07 26.24 19.69
CA ASP A 298 4.05 24.85 20.14
C ASP A 298 2.65 24.24 19.95
N GLU A 299 1.59 25.00 20.27
CA GLU A 299 0.19 24.57 20.14
C GLU A 299 -0.14 24.12 18.72
N TYR A 300 0.24 24.90 17.70
CA TYR A 300 -0.07 24.53 16.32
C TYR A 300 0.91 23.49 15.77
N GLN A 301 2.19 23.59 16.09
CA GLN A 301 3.20 22.67 15.54
C GLN A 301 3.09 21.25 16.13
N GLN A 302 2.52 21.10 17.32
CA GLN A 302 2.34 19.79 17.98
C GLN A 302 1.54 18.80 17.11
N GLN A 303 0.58 19.26 16.31
CA GLN A 303 -0.20 18.37 15.43
C GLN A 303 0.67 17.62 14.41
N PHE A 304 1.77 18.23 13.94
CA PHE A 304 2.69 17.58 13.00
C PHE A 304 3.53 16.52 13.72
N VAL A 305 3.91 16.77 14.97
CA VAL A 305 4.58 15.77 15.82
C VAL A 305 3.65 14.58 16.09
N ASP A 306 2.41 14.84 16.49
CA ASP A 306 1.43 13.81 16.84
C ASP A 306 1.04 12.93 15.65
N THR A 307 0.97 13.50 14.46
CA THR A 307 0.72 12.77 13.20
C THR A 307 1.98 12.14 12.61
N GLY A 308 3.15 12.37 13.23
CA GLY A 308 4.43 11.90 12.73
C GLY A 308 4.94 12.61 11.48
N SER A 309 4.34 13.73 11.06
CA SER A 309 4.73 14.54 9.90
C SER A 309 6.00 15.35 10.14
N HIS A 310 6.72 15.76 9.09
CA HIS A 310 7.87 16.66 9.23
C HIS A 310 7.48 18.00 9.86
N THR A 311 8.41 18.58 10.62
CA THR A 311 8.27 19.88 11.29
C THR A 311 9.25 20.90 10.73
N VAL A 312 8.85 22.18 10.74
CA VAL A 312 9.70 23.31 10.37
C VAL A 312 10.53 23.85 11.55
N ARG A 313 10.25 23.38 12.77
CA ARG A 313 10.91 23.78 14.02
C ARG A 313 12.01 22.79 14.39
N LYS A 314 13.23 23.29 14.64
CA LYS A 314 14.41 22.45 14.95
C LYS A 314 14.37 21.80 16.33
N ASP A 315 13.59 22.36 17.24
CA ASP A 315 13.43 21.91 18.62
C ASP A 315 12.29 20.90 18.79
N LEU A 316 11.56 20.60 17.72
CA LEU A 316 10.54 19.56 17.68
C LEU A 316 11.06 18.39 16.84
N GLU A 317 10.84 17.17 17.31
CA GLU A 317 11.16 15.95 16.57
C GLU A 317 9.88 15.15 16.33
N SER A 318 9.71 14.64 15.12
CA SER A 318 8.61 13.73 14.76
C SER A 318 9.14 12.40 14.27
N ALA A 319 8.26 11.41 14.15
CA ALA A 319 8.61 10.07 13.67
C ALA A 319 9.18 10.06 12.24
N SER A 320 8.90 11.09 11.42
CA SER A 320 9.46 11.22 10.07
C SER A 320 10.92 11.70 10.06
N GLY A 321 11.47 12.10 11.21
CA GLY A 321 12.83 12.61 11.31
C GLY A 321 13.03 13.97 10.63
N SER A 322 14.30 14.36 10.53
CA SER A 322 14.72 15.65 9.98
C SER A 322 14.54 15.70 8.47
N VAL A 323 13.71 16.63 8.01
CA VAL A 323 13.51 16.91 6.58
C VAL A 323 14.77 17.48 5.90
N TRP A 324 15.75 17.94 6.70
CA TRP A 324 16.99 18.53 6.19
C TRP A 324 18.03 17.48 5.79
N ASP A 325 17.87 16.25 6.28
CA ASP A 325 18.77 15.12 6.00
C ASP A 325 18.23 14.23 4.87
N ASP A 326 17.25 14.72 4.11
CA ASP A 326 16.66 14.00 2.99
C ASP A 326 17.68 13.85 1.84
N ASN A 327 17.98 12.60 1.48
CA ASN A 327 18.97 12.28 0.45
C ASN A 327 18.40 12.22 -0.97
N LEU A 328 17.08 12.28 -1.16
CA LEU A 328 16.46 12.19 -2.48
C LEU A 328 16.18 13.58 -3.06
N THR A 329 15.74 14.54 -2.26
CA THR A 329 15.50 15.89 -2.74
C THR A 329 15.74 16.93 -1.65
N PRO A 330 16.76 17.78 -1.80
CA PRO A 330 17.01 18.86 -0.85
C PRO A 330 15.82 19.81 -0.76
N LEU A 331 15.41 20.15 0.46
CA LEU A 331 14.22 20.95 0.77
C LEU A 331 14.16 22.30 0.03
N THR A 332 15.31 22.87 -0.31
CA THR A 332 15.42 24.19 -0.97
C THR A 332 15.35 24.12 -2.51
N GLN A 333 15.43 22.94 -3.12
CA GLN A 333 15.49 22.85 -4.57
C GLN A 333 14.17 23.25 -5.24
N PHE A 334 13.01 22.92 -4.64
CA PHE A 334 11.73 23.36 -5.20
C PHE A 334 11.62 24.89 -5.25
N ALA A 335 12.10 25.60 -4.22
CA ALA A 335 12.13 27.06 -4.24
C ALA A 335 13.04 27.60 -5.36
N THR A 336 14.20 26.98 -5.57
CA THR A 336 15.14 27.34 -6.65
C THR A 336 14.52 27.11 -8.03
N PHE A 337 13.83 25.98 -8.22
CA PHE A 337 13.06 25.70 -9.43
C PHE A 337 11.99 26.77 -9.67
N MET A 338 11.22 27.12 -8.63
CA MET A 338 10.13 28.09 -8.71
C MET A 338 10.60 29.52 -9.02
N GLU A 339 11.81 29.90 -8.63
CA GLU A 339 12.40 31.21 -8.97
C GLU A 339 12.78 31.31 -10.45
N ASN A 340 13.12 30.19 -11.09
CA ASN A 340 13.47 30.14 -12.51
C ASN A 340 12.21 29.96 -13.38
N ARG A 341 11.44 31.04 -13.58
CA ARG A 341 10.15 30.97 -14.29
C ARG A 341 10.26 30.51 -15.73
N ASP A 342 11.35 30.82 -16.42
CA ASP A 342 11.58 30.36 -17.80
C ASP A 342 11.69 28.82 -17.85
N LEU A 343 12.38 28.23 -16.86
CA LEU A 343 12.48 26.77 -16.74
C LEU A 343 11.13 26.13 -16.38
N VAL A 344 10.37 26.72 -15.44
CA VAL A 344 9.05 26.19 -15.07
C VAL A 344 8.08 26.24 -16.26
N GLU A 345 8.05 27.36 -16.99
CA GLU A 345 7.24 27.51 -18.19
C GLU A 345 7.65 26.49 -19.26
N TRP A 346 8.95 26.32 -19.48
CA TRP A 346 9.46 25.32 -20.42
C TRP A 346 8.93 23.92 -20.09
N TRP A 347 9.02 23.47 -18.82
CA TRP A 347 8.50 22.17 -18.39
C TRP A 347 6.99 22.06 -18.57
N ARG A 348 6.22 23.08 -18.17
CA ARG A 348 4.77 23.09 -18.35
C ARG A 348 4.38 22.93 -19.82
N LEU A 349 5.08 23.60 -20.73
CA LEU A 349 4.84 23.51 -22.16
C LEU A 349 5.28 22.15 -22.74
N GLN A 350 6.34 21.52 -22.22
CA GLN A 350 6.68 20.14 -22.59
C GLN A 350 5.54 19.19 -22.23
N PHE A 351 5.02 19.27 -21.01
CA PHE A 351 3.90 18.43 -20.58
C PHE A 351 2.63 18.70 -21.38
N GLU A 352 2.26 19.98 -21.56
CA GLU A 352 1.08 20.37 -22.33
C GLU A 352 1.15 19.89 -23.79
N THR A 353 2.33 19.88 -24.41
CA THR A 353 2.51 19.36 -25.77
C THR A 353 2.19 17.86 -25.84
N SER A 354 2.49 17.10 -24.79
CA SER A 354 2.29 15.65 -24.76
C SER A 354 0.91 15.21 -24.27
N ILE A 355 0.28 15.96 -23.35
CA ILE A 355 -0.98 15.56 -22.70
C ILE A 355 -2.15 16.52 -22.95
N GLY A 356 -1.90 17.64 -23.64
CA GLY A 356 -2.86 18.71 -23.85
C GLY A 356 -3.03 19.65 -22.65
N THR A 357 -3.86 20.67 -22.83
CA THR A 357 -4.24 21.61 -21.76
C THR A 357 -5.03 20.90 -20.67
N ALA A 358 -4.82 21.26 -19.40
CA ALA A 358 -5.56 20.68 -18.28
C ALA A 358 -7.08 20.87 -18.42
N GLN A 359 -7.84 19.77 -18.32
CA GLN A 359 -9.31 19.75 -18.45
C GLN A 359 -10.00 19.50 -17.11
N GLY A 360 -11.25 19.93 -16.97
CA GLY A 360 -12.09 19.69 -15.79
C GLY A 360 -12.36 20.93 -14.94
N LEU A 361 -13.10 20.74 -13.84
CA LEU A 361 -13.43 21.83 -12.92
C LEU A 361 -12.18 22.47 -12.31
N SER A 362 -12.37 23.68 -11.78
CA SER A 362 -11.34 24.33 -10.96
C SER A 362 -10.94 23.41 -9.78
N PRO A 363 -9.63 23.28 -9.46
CA PRO A 363 -9.15 22.46 -8.33
C PRO A 363 -9.77 22.79 -6.97
N VAL A 364 -10.33 24.00 -6.80
CA VAL A 364 -11.00 24.42 -5.56
C VAL A 364 -12.44 23.92 -5.44
N LEU A 365 -12.97 23.31 -6.50
CA LEU A 365 -14.24 22.59 -6.53
C LEU A 365 -13.92 21.10 -6.54
N SER A 366 -14.70 20.30 -5.80
CA SER A 366 -14.56 18.85 -5.82
C SER A 366 -15.68 18.23 -6.64
N GLU A 367 -15.32 17.46 -7.67
CA GLU A 367 -16.24 16.62 -8.43
C GLU A 367 -16.78 15.44 -7.59
N TYR A 368 -16.08 15.10 -6.51
CA TYR A 368 -16.33 13.90 -5.69
C TYR A 368 -16.87 14.22 -4.29
N GLY A 369 -17.20 15.49 -4.02
CA GLY A 369 -17.66 15.98 -2.71
C GLY A 369 -16.53 16.45 -1.81
N ARG A 370 -16.87 17.20 -0.74
CA ARG A 370 -15.89 17.66 0.25
C ARG A 370 -15.49 16.48 1.13
N ARG A 371 -14.18 16.25 1.34
CA ARG A 371 -13.70 15.46 2.49
C ARG A 371 -14.10 16.19 3.77
N THR A 372 -15.23 15.83 4.35
CA THR A 372 -15.63 16.32 5.67
C THR A 372 -14.91 15.49 6.72
N THR A 373 -13.72 15.93 7.14
CA THR A 373 -13.16 15.98 8.51
C THR A 373 -11.63 15.99 8.46
N LEU A 374 -11.06 16.93 9.22
CA LEU A 374 -9.69 16.91 9.74
C LEU A 374 -9.57 15.86 10.85
#